data_AF-A0AA88XZW2-F1
#
_entry.id   AF-A0AA88XZW2-F1
#
_cell.length_a   1.000
_cell.length_b   1.000
_cell.length_c   1.000
_cell.angle_alpha   90.00
_cell.angle_beta   90.00
_cell.angle_gamma   90.00
#
_symmetry.space_group_name_H-M   'P 1'
#
loop_
_entity.id
_entity.type
_entity.pdbx_description
1 polymer ?
#
loop_
_entity_poly.entity_id
_entity_poly.type
_entity_poly.pdbx_seq_one_letter_code
_entity_poly.pdbx_strand_id
1 'polypeptide(L)'
;MDRIEEMQKINIGEDDREKDDSADNKGVIYGVEVSPPPHLTVFFALQQAILCLGSTLSIPFILTNLLCAKDDTDARAQLLCISMFMCGIATLLQTTVGVRLGIIQGGSHIFIGPIVAMMSLSRWSCPIVETVSLNMTNTSGPDITTPYSLPEEKAWIIRLREIQGNLMLASLVQFLLGCSGLVGFFLQFIGPLTIAPTISLIGLSLTGVAADFNKVHWGIAILTLGLIAIFSLYLGSIKIPFPTYSKKRNCHVARFQMFKLLPVILSVILSWILCHILTITDNVPNDSTHVNYYTRTDARLSVLNSMPWFYFPTPFQFGTPTVSAAGFVGMLGATISSIIESTGDYFAAARISSANPPPAHALNRGIAIEGFSSIISGMVGAGHATTSYSGNIGAIGITRVASRRVFQVAGLILLLGGIIGKFGAALTLIPDPIIGGTLTVVFGMVAAVGISTLQFIDLTSTRNLTILAISLILGLMVPEWMASNKNAIKTGSDDLDQVLGVLLGTAMFVGGLIGFILDNTVPGSDEERGILKWRANMYEEGEQDAKTHVQYEIPFITSVLRKVKCCSYVPVSPTFDKVINCPCSKDSKEEYTVGDENRANYNVKLENLNEKL
;
A
#
# COMPACT_ATOMS: atom_id res chain seq x y z
N MET A 1 18.81 -38.62 69.27
CA MET A 1 19.35 -38.35 67.92
C MET A 1 18.20 -38.40 66.90
N ASP A 2 16.94 -38.29 67.30
CA ASP A 2 16.19 -37.07 67.62
C ASP A 2 16.99 -35.78 67.81
N ARG A 3 16.57 -34.73 67.07
CA ARG A 3 17.19 -33.42 66.82
C ARG A 3 18.31 -33.42 65.78
N ILE A 4 17.94 -33.18 64.51
CA ILE A 4 18.62 -32.21 63.62
C ILE A 4 17.85 -31.98 62.30
N GLU A 5 16.91 -32.86 61.90
CA GLU A 5 16.19 -32.67 60.61
C GLU A 5 14.77 -32.05 60.71
N GLU A 6 14.31 -31.68 61.91
CA GLU A 6 12.93 -31.22 62.13
C GLU A 6 12.79 -29.74 62.55
N MET A 7 13.71 -28.88 62.11
CA MET A 7 13.55 -27.43 62.27
C MET A 7 13.95 -26.68 61.01
N GLN A 8 13.09 -26.71 59.98
CA GLN A 8 12.74 -25.53 59.17
C GLN A 8 11.68 -25.82 58.07
N LYS A 9 10.52 -26.35 58.48
CA LYS A 9 9.25 -26.03 57.79
C LYS A 9 8.62 -24.83 58.50
N ILE A 10 9.00 -23.59 58.14
CA ILE A 10 8.21 -22.39 58.43
C ILE A 10 8.37 -21.41 57.25
N ASN A 11 7.34 -21.35 56.42
CA ASN A 11 6.78 -20.17 55.75
C ASN A 11 7.64 -18.93 55.41
N ILE A 12 7.55 -18.59 54.11
CA ILE A 12 7.29 -17.25 53.54
C ILE A 12 8.47 -16.26 53.52
N GLY A 13 8.84 -15.86 52.31
CA GLY A 13 9.54 -14.61 52.04
C GLY A 13 10.35 -14.68 50.76
N GLU A 14 9.86 -13.98 49.73
CA GLU A 14 10.60 -13.37 48.61
C GLU A 14 12.10 -13.72 48.49
N ASP A 15 12.54 -14.35 47.38
CA ASP A 15 13.57 -13.77 46.48
C ASP A 15 13.99 -14.65 45.27
N ASP A 16 13.06 -15.22 44.49
CA ASP A 16 13.42 -15.94 43.23
C ASP A 16 12.78 -15.30 42.00
N ARG A 17 13.12 -14.03 41.71
CA ARG A 17 12.76 -13.34 40.46
C ARG A 17 13.95 -12.80 39.67
N GLU A 18 15.10 -13.46 39.76
CA GLU A 18 16.22 -13.23 38.85
C GLU A 18 16.81 -14.55 38.39
N LYS A 19 16.20 -15.14 37.35
CA LYS A 19 16.83 -16.00 36.32
C LYS A 19 15.75 -16.54 35.38
N ASP A 20 15.42 -15.75 34.36
CA ASP A 20 14.96 -16.30 33.09
C ASP A 20 15.27 -15.30 31.96
N ASP A 21 16.55 -15.19 31.63
CA ASP A 21 17.07 -14.32 30.54
C ASP A 21 17.67 -15.17 29.40
N SER A 22 17.16 -16.39 29.20
CA SER A 22 17.59 -17.27 28.10
C SER A 22 16.46 -18.14 27.54
N ALA A 23 15.42 -17.50 27.02
CA ALA A 23 14.59 -18.03 25.95
C ALA A 23 14.11 -16.85 25.09
N ASP A 24 14.62 -16.76 23.85
CA ASP A 24 14.23 -15.77 22.85
C ASP A 24 12.73 -15.94 22.52
N ASN A 25 11.89 -15.25 23.27
CA ASN A 25 10.44 -15.34 23.17
C ASN A 25 9.98 -14.59 21.90
N LYS A 26 9.91 -15.30 20.77
CA LYS A 26 9.51 -14.81 19.44
C LYS A 26 8.03 -14.39 19.32
N GLY A 27 7.37 -13.99 20.42
CA GLY A 27 5.96 -13.63 20.46
C GLY A 27 5.65 -12.17 20.11
N VAL A 28 4.42 -11.92 19.67
CA VAL A 28 3.84 -10.56 19.57
C VAL A 28 3.54 -10.06 21.00
N ILE A 29 3.94 -8.83 21.33
CA ILE A 29 3.74 -8.24 22.67
C ILE A 29 2.25 -7.91 22.89
N TYR A 30 1.61 -7.32 21.88
CA TYR A 30 0.18 -7.03 21.88
C TYR A 30 -0.47 -7.64 20.64
N GLY A 31 -1.16 -8.78 20.82
CA GLY A 31 -1.91 -9.44 19.75
C GLY A 31 -3.11 -8.61 19.26
N VAL A 32 -3.76 -9.09 18.20
CA VAL A 32 -4.85 -8.39 17.47
C VAL A 32 -5.97 -7.90 18.39
N GLU A 33 -6.37 -8.71 19.38
CA GLU A 33 -7.48 -8.39 20.28
C GLU A 33 -7.05 -7.66 21.56
N VAL A 34 -5.79 -7.82 21.96
CA VAL A 34 -5.27 -7.27 23.21
C VAL A 34 -5.00 -5.79 23.03
N SER A 35 -5.52 -4.98 23.94
CA SER A 35 -5.38 -3.52 23.89
C SER A 35 -4.31 -3.05 24.87
N PRO A 36 -3.28 -2.31 24.40
CA PRO A 36 -2.33 -1.67 25.30
C PRO A 36 -3.04 -0.66 26.22
N PRO A 37 -2.38 -0.23 27.31
CA PRO A 37 -2.79 0.94 28.07
C PRO A 37 -3.01 2.17 27.15
N PRO A 38 -3.95 3.09 27.47
CA PRO A 38 -4.32 4.19 26.57
C PRO A 38 -3.14 5.06 26.10
N HIS A 39 -2.21 5.39 27.00
CA HIS A 39 -1.03 6.20 26.65
C HIS A 39 -0.09 5.49 25.67
N LEU A 40 0.13 4.18 25.85
CA LEU A 40 0.92 3.38 24.90
C LEU A 40 0.18 3.17 23.58
N THR A 41 -1.14 3.05 23.63
CA THR A 41 -1.98 2.95 22.42
C THR A 41 -1.81 4.19 21.56
N VAL A 42 -1.88 5.39 22.15
CA VAL A 42 -1.66 6.65 21.43
C VAL A 42 -0.23 6.74 20.87
N PHE A 43 0.78 6.32 21.63
CA PHE A 43 2.17 6.31 21.16
C PHE A 43 2.38 5.40 19.94
N PHE A 44 1.94 4.14 20.02
CA PHE A 44 2.06 3.20 18.89
C PHE A 44 1.17 3.60 17.71
N ALA A 45 0.01 4.21 17.97
CA ALA A 45 -0.87 4.71 16.94
C ALA A 45 -0.22 5.86 16.18
N LEU A 46 0.38 6.81 16.90
CA LEU A 46 1.15 7.90 16.31
C LEU A 46 2.31 7.35 15.48
N GLN A 47 3.03 6.34 15.98
CA GLN A 47 4.10 5.70 15.24
C GLN A 47 3.62 5.11 13.90
N GLN A 48 2.49 4.39 13.90
CA GLN A 48 1.93 3.80 12.69
C GLN A 48 1.39 4.87 11.71
N ALA A 49 0.75 5.91 12.23
CA ALA A 49 0.28 7.05 11.44
C ALA A 49 1.45 7.82 10.80
N ILE A 50 2.54 8.02 11.54
CA ILE A 50 3.77 8.65 11.03
C ILE A 50 4.37 7.77 9.93
N LEU A 51 4.50 6.45 10.14
CA LEU A 51 5.08 5.53 9.17
C LEU A 51 4.36 5.55 7.80
N CYS A 52 3.02 5.66 7.78
CA CYS A 52 2.26 5.68 6.52
C CYS A 52 2.28 7.04 5.80
N LEU A 53 2.77 8.12 6.43
CA LEU A 53 2.82 9.45 5.80
C LEU A 53 3.66 9.42 4.52
N GLY A 54 4.79 8.72 4.47
CA GLY A 54 5.63 8.66 3.27
C GLY A 54 4.85 8.23 2.02
N SER A 55 4.11 7.12 2.13
CA SER A 55 3.24 6.63 1.04
C SER A 55 2.07 7.56 0.78
N THR A 56 1.43 8.10 1.83
CA THR A 56 0.26 8.99 1.69
C THR A 56 0.63 10.31 1.00
N LEU A 57 1.81 10.86 1.26
CA LEU A 57 2.31 12.10 0.66
C LEU A 57 2.64 11.94 -0.82
N SER A 58 3.19 10.79 -1.19
CA SER A 58 3.72 10.57 -2.54
C SER A 58 2.69 10.72 -3.65
N ILE A 59 1.47 10.22 -3.45
CA ILE A 59 0.44 10.18 -4.49
C ILE A 59 -0.04 11.58 -4.88
N PRO A 60 -0.46 12.46 -3.95
CA PRO A 60 -0.84 13.83 -4.28
C PRO A 60 0.26 14.61 -5.01
N PHE A 61 1.53 14.42 -4.63
CA PHE A 61 2.66 15.09 -5.30
C PHE A 61 2.79 14.65 -6.76
N ILE A 62 2.67 13.34 -7.03
CA ILE A 62 2.68 12.81 -8.40
C ILE A 62 1.46 13.31 -9.15
N LEU A 63 0.29 13.22 -8.54
CA LEU A 63 -0.99 13.54 -9.15
C LEU A 63 -1.07 15.02 -9.56
N THR A 64 -0.59 15.96 -8.75
CA THR A 64 -0.57 17.38 -9.13
C THR A 64 0.20 17.66 -10.42
N ASN A 65 1.28 16.92 -10.68
CA ASN A 65 2.02 17.06 -11.93
C ASN A 65 1.20 16.53 -13.12
N LEU A 66 0.51 15.40 -12.95
CA LEU A 66 -0.33 14.78 -13.99
C LEU A 66 -1.61 15.58 -14.29
N LEU A 67 -2.10 16.34 -13.32
CA LEU A 67 -3.28 17.18 -13.45
C LEU A 67 -2.97 18.58 -14.04
N CYS A 68 -1.72 18.89 -14.38
CA CYS A 68 -1.28 20.25 -14.75
C CYS A 68 -1.47 21.28 -13.62
N ALA A 69 -1.33 20.85 -12.36
CA ALA A 69 -1.48 21.66 -11.15
C ALA A 69 -0.17 21.79 -10.35
N LYS A 70 0.98 21.64 -11.01
CA LYS A 70 2.29 21.62 -10.34
C LYS A 70 2.58 22.91 -9.55
N ASP A 71 2.21 24.04 -10.14
CA ASP A 71 2.42 25.37 -9.54
C ASP A 71 1.21 25.82 -8.69
N ASP A 72 0.08 25.10 -8.75
CA ASP A 72 -1.08 25.31 -7.88
C ASP A 72 -0.82 24.63 -6.52
N THR A 73 -0.15 25.40 -5.67
CA THR A 73 0.26 24.95 -4.35
C THR A 73 -0.92 24.67 -3.40
N ASP A 74 -2.09 25.27 -3.65
CA ASP A 74 -3.32 25.03 -2.89
C ASP A 74 -3.94 23.68 -3.26
N ALA A 75 -3.99 23.34 -4.55
CA ALA A 75 -4.47 22.03 -5.02
C ALA A 75 -3.67 20.89 -4.39
N ARG A 76 -2.34 21.04 -4.28
CA ARG A 76 -1.47 20.05 -3.63
C ARG A 76 -1.81 19.88 -2.15
N ALA A 77 -2.00 20.96 -1.41
CA ALA A 77 -2.37 20.91 0.00
C ALA A 77 -3.75 20.28 0.22
N GLN A 78 -4.73 20.61 -0.63
CA GLN A 78 -6.07 20.03 -0.60
C GLN A 78 -6.03 18.52 -0.82
N LEU A 79 -5.37 18.06 -1.89
CA LEU A 79 -5.24 16.64 -2.19
C LEU A 79 -4.54 15.87 -1.06
N LEU A 80 -3.50 16.43 -0.43
CA LEU A 80 -2.86 15.84 0.74
C LEU A 80 -3.82 15.67 1.92
N CYS A 81 -4.59 16.71 2.23
CA CYS A 81 -5.59 16.67 3.30
C CYS A 81 -6.64 15.58 3.02
N ILE A 82 -7.13 15.51 1.77
CA ILE A 82 -8.11 14.49 1.35
C ILE A 82 -7.51 13.09 1.46
N SER A 83 -6.28 12.87 0.98
CA SER A 83 -5.61 11.57 1.04
C SER A 83 -5.44 11.08 2.49
N MET A 84 -5.02 11.97 3.40
CA MET A 84 -4.93 11.65 4.83
C MET A 84 -6.29 11.36 5.46
N PHE A 85 -7.30 12.17 5.15
CA PHE A 85 -8.66 11.98 5.61
C PHE A 85 -9.21 10.61 5.18
N MET A 86 -9.01 10.26 3.91
CA MET A 86 -9.42 8.97 3.36
C MET A 86 -8.62 7.80 3.92
N CYS A 87 -7.31 7.97 4.16
CA CYS A 87 -6.49 6.98 4.85
C CYS A 87 -7.06 6.67 6.25
N GLY A 88 -7.48 7.70 6.97
CA GLY A 88 -8.14 7.56 8.27
C GLY A 88 -9.48 6.82 8.21
N ILE A 89 -10.39 7.23 7.31
CA ILE A 89 -11.70 6.58 7.13
C ILE A 89 -11.54 5.13 6.72
N ALA A 90 -10.74 4.85 5.70
CA ALA A 90 -10.54 3.51 5.18
C ALA A 90 -9.93 2.57 6.23
N THR A 91 -8.96 3.07 7.01
CA THR A 91 -8.36 2.32 8.11
C THR A 91 -9.39 2.00 9.18
N LEU A 92 -10.22 2.97 9.58
CA LEU A 92 -11.29 2.73 10.55
C LEU A 92 -12.29 1.69 10.04
N LEU A 93 -12.75 1.80 8.79
CA LEU A 93 -13.69 0.84 8.20
C LEU A 93 -13.08 -0.57 8.11
N GLN A 94 -11.82 -0.68 7.67
CA GLN A 94 -11.17 -1.97 7.45
C GLN A 94 -10.86 -2.71 8.76
N THR A 95 -10.45 -1.97 9.79
CA THR A 95 -10.13 -2.54 11.11
C THR A 95 -11.38 -2.82 11.96
N THR A 96 -12.51 -2.16 11.69
CA THR A 96 -13.77 -2.37 12.43
C THR A 96 -14.68 -3.39 11.76
N VAL A 97 -14.96 -3.22 10.47
CA VAL A 97 -15.93 -4.00 9.70
C VAL A 97 -15.24 -4.90 8.68
N GLY A 98 -14.16 -4.48 8.02
CA GLY A 98 -13.47 -5.21 6.96
C GLY A 98 -12.84 -6.54 7.41
N VAL A 99 -11.55 -6.72 7.13
CA VAL A 99 -10.82 -7.93 7.53
C VAL A 99 -10.58 -8.00 9.05
N ARG A 100 -10.71 -6.88 9.78
CA ARG A 100 -10.48 -6.81 11.25
C ARG A 100 -9.08 -7.24 11.69
N LEU A 101 -8.05 -6.93 10.89
CA LEU A 101 -6.65 -7.03 11.30
C LEU A 101 -6.08 -5.63 11.52
N GLY A 102 -4.94 -5.52 12.20
CA GLY A 102 -4.21 -4.27 12.34
C GLY A 102 -3.56 -3.86 11.01
N ILE A 103 -4.33 -3.20 10.15
CA ILE A 103 -3.90 -2.80 8.80
C ILE A 103 -4.26 -1.33 8.59
N ILE A 104 -3.28 -0.52 8.18
CA ILE A 104 -3.54 0.82 7.63
C ILE A 104 -3.97 0.67 6.17
N GLN A 105 -5.07 1.33 5.83
CA GLN A 105 -5.53 1.50 4.46
C GLN A 105 -5.23 2.93 4.01
N GLY A 106 -4.59 3.10 2.86
CA GLY A 106 -4.24 4.41 2.33
C GLY A 106 -4.23 4.44 0.81
N GLY A 107 -3.78 5.55 0.21
CA GLY A 107 -3.77 5.70 -1.24
C GLY A 107 -2.88 4.68 -1.96
N SER A 108 -3.39 4.11 -3.05
CA SER A 108 -2.73 3.05 -3.82
C SER A 108 -1.95 3.57 -5.03
N HIS A 109 -0.65 3.24 -5.12
CA HIS A 109 0.22 3.55 -6.27
C HIS A 109 -0.13 2.79 -7.54
N ILE A 110 -0.85 1.68 -7.41
CA ILE A 110 -1.31 0.83 -8.51
C ILE A 110 -2.09 1.64 -9.56
N PHE A 111 -2.83 2.64 -9.10
CA PHE A 111 -3.68 3.47 -9.96
C PHE A 111 -2.89 4.54 -10.71
N ILE A 112 -1.65 4.84 -10.33
CA ILE A 112 -0.82 5.85 -10.99
C ILE A 112 -0.51 5.45 -12.44
N GLY A 113 -0.16 4.19 -12.71
CA GLY A 113 0.15 3.72 -14.06
C GLY A 113 -1.00 3.98 -15.06
N PRO A 114 -2.23 3.50 -14.78
CA PRO A 114 -3.41 3.81 -15.58
C PRO A 114 -3.71 5.30 -15.69
N ILE A 115 -3.52 6.09 -14.61
CA ILE A 115 -3.68 7.54 -14.66
C ILE A 115 -2.68 8.18 -15.63
N VAL A 116 -1.39 7.79 -15.57
CA VAL A 116 -0.36 8.27 -16.49
C VAL A 116 -0.72 7.91 -17.93
N ALA A 117 -1.13 6.66 -18.18
CA ALA A 117 -1.55 6.22 -19.51
C ALA A 117 -2.76 7.03 -20.02
N MET A 118 -3.77 7.25 -19.18
CA MET A 118 -4.94 8.06 -19.50
C MET A 118 -4.59 9.53 -19.78
N MET A 119 -3.76 10.14 -18.94
CA MET A 119 -3.31 11.54 -19.09
C MET A 119 -2.32 11.74 -20.25
N SER A 120 -1.81 10.65 -20.85
CA SER A 120 -0.91 10.71 -22.02
C SER A 120 -1.66 10.86 -23.36
N LEU A 121 -2.97 10.57 -23.36
CA LEU A 121 -3.85 10.70 -24.53
C LEU A 121 -3.93 12.16 -24.98
N SER A 122 -4.05 12.39 -26.29
CA SER A 122 -4.09 13.74 -26.90
C SER A 122 -5.20 14.62 -26.33
N ARG A 123 -6.38 14.03 -26.04
CA ARG A 123 -7.53 14.67 -25.39
C ARG A 123 -7.19 15.29 -24.03
N TRP A 124 -6.24 14.69 -23.32
CA TRP A 124 -5.79 15.11 -22.00
C TRP A 124 -4.38 15.69 -22.06
N SER A 125 -4.05 16.43 -23.12
CA SER A 125 -2.83 17.26 -23.17
C SER A 125 -3.00 18.50 -22.30
N CYS A 126 -1.94 18.95 -21.61
CA CYS A 126 -2.03 20.17 -20.81
C CYS A 126 -2.22 21.36 -21.76
N PRO A 127 -3.13 22.29 -21.47
CA PRO A 127 -3.25 23.49 -22.29
C PRO A 127 -1.91 24.25 -22.24
N ILE A 128 -1.39 24.60 -23.41
CA ILE A 128 -0.20 25.45 -23.50
C ILE A 128 -0.67 26.85 -23.08
N VAL A 129 -0.14 27.35 -21.97
CA VAL A 129 -0.31 28.76 -21.60
C VAL A 129 0.54 29.57 -22.57
N GLU A 130 -0.03 29.90 -23.73
CA GLU A 130 0.55 30.96 -24.55
C GLU A 130 0.35 32.27 -23.79
N THR A 131 1.45 32.82 -23.29
CA THR A 131 1.50 34.22 -22.90
C THR A 131 1.24 35.03 -24.16
N VAL A 132 -0.02 35.45 -24.35
CA VAL A 132 -0.34 36.47 -25.34
C VAL A 132 0.37 37.73 -24.91
N SER A 133 1.58 37.91 -25.43
CA SER A 133 2.24 39.19 -25.48
C SER A 133 1.37 40.07 -26.37
N LEU A 134 0.56 40.92 -25.73
CA LEU A 134 -0.15 42.00 -26.40
C LEU A 134 0.90 42.97 -26.95
N ASN A 135 1.49 42.65 -28.09
CA ASN A 135 2.07 43.65 -28.97
C ASN A 135 0.89 44.42 -29.56
N MET A 136 0.52 45.48 -28.85
CA MET A 136 -0.47 46.43 -29.29
C MET A 136 0.12 47.24 -30.46
N THR A 137 -0.05 46.71 -31.67
CA THR A 137 0.07 47.49 -32.90
C THR A 137 -1.19 47.31 -33.73
N ASN A 138 -1.95 48.40 -33.81
CA ASN A 138 -3.13 48.62 -34.63
C ASN A 138 -3.12 47.87 -35.97
N THR A 139 -4.18 47.13 -36.27
CA THR A 139 -4.99 47.30 -37.49
C THR A 139 -6.24 46.44 -37.45
N SER A 140 -7.31 47.02 -37.98
CA SER A 140 -8.68 46.51 -38.11
C SER A 140 -8.82 45.29 -39.02
N GLY A 141 -9.53 44.25 -38.54
CA GLY A 141 -10.09 43.17 -39.35
C GLY A 141 -11.04 42.30 -38.51
N PRO A 142 -12.24 41.92 -39.01
CA PRO A 142 -13.25 41.22 -38.22
C PRO A 142 -13.15 39.69 -38.30
N ASP A 143 -13.71 39.03 -37.28
CA ASP A 143 -14.10 37.62 -37.18
C ASP A 143 -13.03 36.54 -37.32
N ILE A 144 -12.33 36.28 -36.21
CA ILE A 144 -11.91 34.92 -35.85
C ILE A 144 -12.78 34.50 -34.67
N THR A 145 -13.69 33.58 -34.90
CA THR A 145 -14.41 32.84 -33.86
C THR A 145 -13.38 32.13 -32.98
N THR A 146 -13.04 32.75 -31.86
CA THR A 146 -12.28 32.12 -30.79
C THR A 146 -13.10 30.95 -30.24
N PRO A 147 -12.55 29.72 -30.17
CA PRO A 147 -13.19 28.67 -29.38
C PRO A 147 -13.09 29.11 -27.93
N TYR A 148 -14.25 29.31 -27.30
CA TYR A 148 -14.48 29.47 -25.86
C TYR A 148 -13.21 29.37 -24.99
N SER A 149 -12.70 30.52 -24.57
CA SER A 149 -11.80 30.61 -23.42
C SER A 149 -12.55 30.09 -22.19
N LEU A 150 -12.38 28.81 -21.88
CA LEU A 150 -12.65 28.27 -20.55
C LEU A 150 -11.88 29.14 -19.55
N PRO A 151 -12.52 29.64 -18.48
CA PRO A 151 -11.79 30.35 -17.44
C PRO A 151 -10.59 29.51 -16.99
N GLU A 152 -9.45 30.16 -16.76
CA GLU A 152 -8.21 29.60 -16.18
C GLU A 152 -8.43 28.83 -14.86
N GLU A 153 -9.66 28.84 -14.34
CA GLU A 153 -10.12 28.10 -13.19
C GLU A 153 -10.26 26.58 -13.49
N LYS A 154 -9.06 26.00 -13.60
CA LYS A 154 -8.65 24.66 -13.18
C LYS A 154 -8.88 23.54 -14.19
N ALA A 155 -8.08 23.54 -15.25
CA ALA A 155 -7.84 22.36 -16.11
C ALA A 155 -7.55 21.08 -15.30
N TRP A 156 -6.94 21.23 -14.13
CA TRP A 156 -6.70 20.15 -13.18
C TRP A 156 -7.97 19.56 -12.56
N ILE A 157 -9.01 20.37 -12.32
CA ILE A 157 -10.30 19.90 -11.82
C ILE A 157 -10.97 19.01 -12.88
N ILE A 158 -10.96 19.42 -14.15
CA ILE A 158 -11.58 18.64 -15.24
C ILE A 158 -10.92 17.26 -15.35
N ARG A 159 -9.59 17.20 -15.29
CA ARG A 159 -8.84 15.92 -15.27
C ARG A 159 -9.12 15.11 -14.02
N LEU A 160 -9.20 15.75 -12.86
CA LEU A 160 -9.47 15.08 -11.60
C LEU A 160 -10.87 14.46 -11.60
N ARG A 161 -11.88 15.15 -12.15
CA ARG A 161 -13.26 14.63 -12.28
C ARG A 161 -13.32 13.36 -13.15
N GLU A 162 -12.49 13.29 -14.18
CA GLU A 162 -12.37 12.10 -15.02
C GLU A 162 -11.74 10.93 -14.25
N ILE A 163 -10.66 11.19 -13.50
CA ILE A 163 -10.05 10.17 -12.62
C ILE A 163 -11.08 9.70 -11.58
N GLN A 164 -11.78 10.61 -10.93
CA GLN A 164 -12.80 10.32 -9.92
C GLN A 164 -13.89 9.40 -10.44
N GLY A 165 -14.49 9.71 -11.60
CA GLY A 165 -15.62 8.93 -12.10
C GLY A 165 -15.21 7.52 -12.51
N ASN A 166 -14.11 7.38 -13.24
CA ASN A 166 -13.60 6.08 -13.66
C ASN A 166 -13.16 5.23 -12.46
N LEU A 167 -12.54 5.85 -11.46
CA LEU A 167 -12.14 5.19 -10.23
C LEU A 167 -13.34 4.71 -9.42
N MET A 168 -14.36 5.56 -9.24
CA MET A 168 -15.60 5.19 -8.55
C MET A 168 -16.28 3.98 -9.21
N LEU A 169 -16.35 3.96 -10.55
CA LEU A 169 -16.97 2.87 -11.28
C LEU A 169 -16.16 1.57 -11.16
N ALA A 170 -14.83 1.63 -11.26
CA ALA A 170 -13.96 0.47 -11.05
C ALA A 170 -14.05 -0.07 -9.61
N SER A 171 -14.06 0.82 -8.61
CA SER A 171 -14.22 0.45 -7.20
C SER A 171 -15.61 -0.10 -6.87
N LEU A 172 -16.65 0.31 -7.61
CA LEU A 172 -17.97 -0.34 -7.51
C LEU A 172 -17.88 -1.81 -7.91
N VAL A 173 -17.13 -2.14 -8.97
CA VAL A 173 -16.87 -3.54 -9.34
C VAL A 173 -16.13 -4.28 -8.22
N GLN A 174 -15.11 -3.66 -7.60
CA GLN A 174 -14.42 -4.25 -6.43
C GLN A 174 -15.37 -4.56 -5.28
N PHE A 175 -16.24 -3.60 -4.93
CA PHE A 175 -17.23 -3.76 -3.89
C PHE A 175 -18.16 -4.94 -4.18
N LEU A 176 -18.69 -5.02 -5.41
CA LEU A 176 -19.56 -6.11 -5.85
C LEU A 176 -18.84 -7.47 -5.87
N LEU A 177 -17.57 -7.51 -6.29
CA LEU A 177 -16.75 -8.73 -6.26
C LEU A 177 -16.52 -9.23 -4.82
N GLY A 178 -16.22 -8.33 -3.89
CA GLY A 178 -16.14 -8.66 -2.46
C GLY A 178 -17.48 -9.15 -1.91
N CYS A 179 -18.59 -8.46 -2.21
CA CYS A 179 -19.93 -8.84 -1.77
C CYS A 179 -20.40 -10.21 -2.30
N SER A 180 -20.07 -10.52 -3.56
CA SER A 180 -20.45 -11.78 -4.23
C SER A 180 -19.52 -12.96 -3.90
N GLY A 181 -18.38 -12.72 -3.26
CA GLY A 181 -17.40 -13.75 -2.94
C GLY A 181 -16.67 -14.34 -4.14
N LEU A 182 -16.81 -13.73 -5.32
CA LEU A 182 -16.14 -14.16 -6.56
C LEU A 182 -14.61 -14.00 -6.49
N VAL A 183 -14.10 -13.22 -5.55
CA VAL A 183 -12.65 -13.07 -5.31
C VAL A 183 -11.98 -14.43 -5.14
N GLY A 184 -12.58 -15.34 -4.37
CA GLY A 184 -12.05 -16.68 -4.15
C GLY A 184 -12.00 -17.54 -5.42
N PHE A 185 -12.89 -17.31 -6.38
CA PHE A 185 -12.87 -17.98 -7.69
C PHE A 185 -11.75 -17.42 -8.58
N PHE A 186 -11.59 -16.09 -8.65
CA PHE A 186 -10.52 -15.47 -9.45
C PHE A 186 -9.13 -15.84 -8.95
N LEU A 187 -8.92 -15.90 -7.62
CA LEU A 187 -7.64 -16.29 -7.02
C LEU A 187 -7.23 -17.74 -7.32
N GLN A 188 -8.13 -18.59 -7.83
CA GLN A 188 -7.76 -19.97 -8.22
C GLN A 188 -6.93 -20.00 -9.51
N PHE A 189 -7.13 -19.03 -10.41
CA PHE A 189 -6.46 -18.96 -11.71
C PHE A 189 -5.22 -18.06 -11.71
N ILE A 190 -5.01 -17.32 -10.63
CA ILE A 190 -3.92 -16.35 -10.49
C ILE A 190 -2.81 -17.00 -9.64
N GLY A 191 -1.80 -17.54 -10.33
CA GLY A 191 -0.62 -18.12 -9.69
C GLY A 191 0.46 -17.07 -9.37
N PRO A 192 1.46 -17.42 -8.55
CA PRO A 192 2.59 -16.53 -8.24
C PRO A 192 3.33 -16.01 -9.48
N LEU A 193 3.35 -16.77 -10.58
CA LEU A 193 3.96 -16.38 -11.86
C LEU A 193 3.23 -15.22 -12.55
N THR A 194 1.94 -15.04 -12.28
CA THR A 194 1.17 -13.87 -12.73
C THR A 194 1.36 -12.68 -11.78
N ILE A 195 1.41 -12.96 -10.48
CA ILE A 195 1.51 -11.94 -9.42
C ILE A 195 2.87 -11.23 -9.47
N ALA A 196 3.96 -11.98 -9.63
CA ALA A 196 5.31 -11.42 -9.55
C ALA A 196 5.56 -10.33 -10.60
N PRO A 197 5.30 -10.52 -11.91
CA PRO A 197 5.44 -9.47 -12.90
C PRO A 197 4.48 -8.30 -12.64
N THR A 198 3.21 -8.60 -12.30
CA THR A 198 2.20 -7.56 -12.05
C THR A 198 2.65 -6.58 -10.96
N ILE A 199 3.05 -7.09 -9.79
CA ILE A 199 3.49 -6.25 -8.66
C ILE A 199 4.85 -5.60 -8.95
N SER A 200 5.78 -6.34 -9.54
CA SER A 200 7.12 -5.80 -9.82
C SER A 200 7.08 -4.61 -10.77
N LEU A 201 6.22 -4.68 -11.80
CA LEU A 201 6.07 -3.66 -12.81
C LEU A 201 5.36 -2.39 -12.31
N ILE A 202 4.57 -2.46 -11.23
CA ILE A 202 4.03 -1.27 -10.57
C ILE A 202 5.19 -0.36 -10.13
N GLY A 203 6.20 -0.92 -9.45
CA GLY A 203 7.38 -0.17 -9.03
C GLY A 203 8.28 0.25 -10.19
N LEU A 204 8.60 -0.68 -11.08
CA LEU A 204 9.57 -0.44 -12.17
C LEU A 204 9.08 0.57 -13.21
N SER A 205 7.77 0.63 -13.49
CA SER A 205 7.21 1.56 -14.48
C SER A 205 7.16 3.02 -14.01
N LEU A 206 7.30 3.28 -12.71
CA LEU A 206 7.26 4.62 -12.12
C LEU A 206 8.64 5.27 -11.95
N THR A 207 9.68 4.67 -12.53
CA THR A 207 11.05 5.20 -12.50
C THR A 207 11.16 6.59 -13.14
N GLY A 208 10.44 6.84 -14.24
CA GLY A 208 10.37 8.16 -14.88
C GLY A 208 9.80 9.24 -13.95
N VAL A 209 8.76 8.89 -13.17
CA VAL A 209 8.17 9.79 -12.17
C VAL A 209 9.19 10.14 -11.08
N ALA A 210 9.90 9.15 -10.53
CA ALA A 210 10.96 9.42 -9.56
C ALA A 210 12.08 10.29 -10.14
N ALA A 211 12.48 10.05 -11.39
CA ALA A 211 13.48 10.85 -12.09
C ALA A 211 13.05 12.33 -12.25
N ASP A 212 11.77 12.59 -12.50
CA ASP A 212 11.23 13.94 -12.62
C ASP A 212 11.31 14.77 -11.34
N PHE A 213 11.26 14.13 -10.18
CA PHE A 213 11.50 14.79 -8.90
C PHE A 213 13.00 14.88 -8.59
N ASN A 214 13.78 13.85 -8.90
CA ASN A 214 15.22 13.82 -8.65
C ASN A 214 15.99 14.84 -9.49
N LYS A 215 15.56 15.11 -10.74
CA LYS A 215 16.21 16.07 -11.64
C LYS A 215 16.19 17.51 -11.11
N VAL A 216 15.34 17.82 -10.13
CA VAL A 216 15.35 19.13 -9.44
C VAL A 216 16.68 19.35 -8.72
N HIS A 217 17.21 18.31 -8.05
CA HIS A 217 18.54 18.35 -7.45
C HIS A 217 19.05 16.95 -7.06
N TRP A 218 19.84 16.31 -7.93
CA TRP A 218 20.35 14.94 -7.71
C TRP A 218 21.12 14.77 -6.39
N GLY A 219 21.92 15.76 -5.96
CA GLY A 219 22.68 15.69 -4.71
C GLY A 219 21.80 15.47 -3.46
N ILE A 220 20.70 16.22 -3.31
CA ILE A 220 19.74 16.07 -2.22
C ILE A 220 18.95 14.77 -2.34
N ALA A 221 18.58 14.37 -3.55
CA ALA A 221 17.89 13.11 -3.79
C ALA A 221 18.75 11.90 -3.37
N ILE A 222 20.02 11.86 -3.80
CA ILE A 222 20.98 10.81 -3.45
C ILE A 222 21.28 10.84 -1.95
N LEU A 223 21.43 12.01 -1.34
CA LEU A 223 21.58 12.13 0.11
C LEU A 223 20.39 11.50 0.84
N THR A 224 19.17 11.85 0.44
CA THR A 224 17.94 11.33 1.06
C THR A 224 17.88 9.81 0.94
N LEU A 225 18.13 9.27 -0.25
CA LEU A 225 18.21 7.82 -0.48
C LEU A 225 19.31 7.16 0.38
N GLY A 226 20.49 7.77 0.42
CA GLY A 226 21.62 7.30 1.22
C GLY A 226 21.29 7.27 2.71
N LEU A 227 20.66 8.31 3.24
CA LEU A 227 20.19 8.36 4.63
C LEU A 227 19.16 7.28 4.92
N ILE A 228 18.20 7.03 4.01
CA ILE A 228 17.20 5.96 4.18
C ILE A 228 17.91 4.60 4.26
N ALA A 229 18.85 4.32 3.36
CA ALA A 229 19.63 3.09 3.36
C ALA A 229 20.49 2.96 4.63
N ILE A 230 21.16 4.03 5.05
CA ILE A 230 21.97 4.08 6.27
C ILE A 230 21.12 3.78 7.51
N PHE A 231 19.96 4.43 7.67
CA PHE A 231 19.08 4.20 8.82
C PHE A 231 18.45 2.81 8.82
N SER A 232 17.99 2.32 7.68
CA SER A 232 17.31 1.03 7.60
C SER A 232 18.27 -0.17 7.69
N LEU A 233 19.41 -0.13 6.98
CA LEU A 233 20.31 -1.26 6.82
C LEU A 233 21.44 -1.29 7.86
N TYR A 234 22.05 -0.12 8.15
CA TYR A 234 23.26 -0.07 8.98
C TYR A 234 22.94 0.30 10.43
N LEU A 235 22.07 1.28 10.67
CA LEU A 235 21.72 1.73 12.02
C LEU A 235 20.44 1.07 12.57
N GLY A 236 19.78 0.20 11.79
CA GLY A 236 18.49 -0.40 12.16
C GLY A 236 18.53 -1.29 13.41
N SER A 237 19.69 -1.83 13.76
CA SER A 237 19.89 -2.64 14.97
C SER A 237 20.11 -1.81 16.24
N ILE A 238 20.47 -0.52 16.11
CA ILE A 238 20.77 0.35 17.24
C ILE A 238 19.49 0.70 17.99
N LYS A 239 19.51 0.41 19.30
CA LYS A 239 18.41 0.75 20.20
C LYS A 239 18.73 2.06 20.90
N ILE A 240 17.99 3.12 20.58
CA ILE A 240 18.16 4.43 21.20
C ILE A 240 17.45 4.44 22.57
N PRO A 241 18.11 4.91 23.64
CA PRO A 241 17.47 5.14 24.93
C PRO A 241 16.48 6.31 24.83
N PHE A 242 15.20 6.06 25.12
CA PHE A 242 14.15 7.08 25.16
C PHE A 242 13.53 7.15 26.57
N PRO A 243 13.44 8.34 27.18
CA PRO A 243 12.84 8.48 28.50
C PRO A 243 11.34 8.17 28.42
N THR A 244 10.91 7.13 29.13
CA THR A 244 9.52 6.68 29.18
C THR A 244 9.01 6.73 30.61
N TYR A 245 7.78 7.22 30.77
CA TYR A 245 7.12 7.26 32.07
C TYR A 245 6.12 6.12 32.19
N SER A 246 6.25 5.28 33.23
CA SER A 246 5.25 4.25 33.57
C SER A 246 4.84 4.40 35.02
N LYS A 247 3.54 4.37 35.30
CA LYS A 247 2.97 4.44 36.66
C LYS A 247 3.55 3.39 37.63
N LYS A 248 4.04 2.25 37.11
CA LYS A 248 4.62 1.18 37.93
C LYS A 248 6.13 1.31 38.17
N ARG A 249 6.87 2.01 37.28
CA ARG A 249 8.34 2.08 37.29
C ARG A 249 8.89 3.51 37.33
N ASN A 250 8.04 4.52 37.53
CA ASN A 250 8.38 5.94 37.38
C ASN A 250 9.06 6.21 36.01
N CYS A 251 9.89 7.26 35.94
CA CYS A 251 10.66 7.59 34.76
C CYS A 251 11.77 6.56 34.56
N HIS A 252 11.71 5.79 33.46
CA HIS A 252 12.71 4.78 33.11
C HIS A 252 13.06 4.90 31.64
N VAL A 253 14.26 4.48 31.28
CA VAL A 253 14.74 4.57 29.90
C VAL A 253 14.32 3.31 29.14
N ALA A 254 13.41 3.46 28.19
CA ALA A 254 13.03 2.39 27.27
C ALA A 254 13.97 2.40 26.05
N ARG A 255 14.31 1.23 25.53
CA ARG A 255 15.21 1.08 24.37
C ARG A 255 14.37 0.84 23.10
N PHE A 256 14.40 1.76 22.14
CA PHE A 256 13.56 1.71 20.93
C PHE A 256 14.39 1.70 19.63
N GLN A 257 13.96 0.92 18.63
CA GLN A 257 14.63 0.79 17.33
C GLN A 257 14.16 1.87 16.34
N MET A 258 14.46 3.13 16.64
CA MET A 258 13.93 4.28 15.89
C MET A 258 14.32 4.26 14.40
N PHE A 259 15.58 3.98 14.10
CA PHE A 259 16.11 3.97 12.73
C PHE A 259 15.46 2.91 11.83
N LYS A 260 15.06 1.77 12.40
CA LYS A 260 14.39 0.70 11.65
C LYS A 260 12.92 1.02 11.40
N LEU A 261 12.28 1.72 12.33
CA LEU A 261 10.84 1.98 12.32
C LEU A 261 10.47 3.26 11.59
N LEU A 262 11.32 4.28 11.59
CA LEU A 262 11.08 5.58 10.98
C LEU A 262 12.24 6.06 10.07
N PRO A 263 12.88 5.19 9.25
CA PRO A 263 14.05 5.58 8.45
C PRO A 263 13.69 6.71 7.48
N VAL A 264 12.55 6.61 6.79
CA VAL A 264 12.11 7.59 5.78
C VAL A 264 11.98 8.98 6.38
N ILE A 265 11.31 9.11 7.52
CA ILE A 265 10.99 10.43 8.10
C ILE A 265 12.22 11.08 8.73
N LEU A 266 13.07 10.29 9.37
CA LEU A 266 14.36 10.76 9.85
C LEU A 266 15.22 11.30 8.69
N SER A 267 15.24 10.60 7.56
CA SER A 267 15.94 11.06 6.35
C SER A 267 15.33 12.33 5.77
N VAL A 268 14.00 12.40 5.68
CA VAL A 268 13.29 13.60 5.21
C VAL A 268 13.62 14.81 6.08
N ILE A 269 13.61 14.67 7.42
CA ILE A 269 13.93 15.77 8.34
C ILE A 269 15.37 16.25 8.15
N LEU A 270 16.34 15.35 8.08
CA LEU A 270 17.75 15.73 7.90
C LEU A 270 18.02 16.35 6.53
N SER A 271 17.45 15.79 5.47
CA SER A 271 17.53 16.38 4.13
C SER A 271 16.83 17.75 4.08
N TRP A 272 15.71 17.91 4.79
CA TRP A 272 14.99 19.17 4.87
C TRP A 272 15.82 20.24 5.58
N ILE A 273 16.48 19.89 6.69
CA ILE A 273 17.41 20.80 7.40
C ILE A 273 18.53 21.24 6.46
N LEU A 274 19.10 20.33 5.66
CA LEU A 274 20.11 20.69 4.68
C LEU A 274 19.55 21.63 3.60
N CYS A 275 18.38 21.33 3.04
CA CYS A 275 17.71 22.22 2.10
C CYS A 275 17.43 23.60 2.72
N HIS A 276 17.05 23.66 3.99
CA HIS A 276 16.83 24.90 4.71
C HIS A 276 18.13 25.71 4.85
N ILE A 277 19.23 25.07 5.22
CA ILE A 277 20.56 25.69 5.26
C ILE A 277 20.92 26.25 3.88
N LEU A 278 20.75 25.47 2.82
CA LEU A 278 21.02 25.92 1.45
C LEU A 278 20.12 27.09 1.00
N THR A 279 18.88 27.13 1.50
CA THR A 279 17.92 28.21 1.25
C THR A 279 18.38 29.52 1.89
N ILE A 280 18.78 29.48 3.17
CA ILE A 280 19.21 30.68 3.92
C ILE A 280 20.61 31.18 3.52
N THR A 281 21.47 30.31 2.98
CA THR A 281 22.79 30.69 2.47
C THR A 281 22.75 31.12 1.00
N ASP A 282 21.57 31.23 0.39
CA ASP A 282 21.37 31.56 -1.03
C ASP A 282 22.20 30.69 -2.01
N ASN A 283 22.45 29.42 -1.63
CA ASN A 283 23.15 28.44 -2.46
C ASN A 283 22.22 27.72 -3.46
N VAL A 284 20.95 28.12 -3.52
CA VAL A 284 19.93 27.62 -4.45
C VAL A 284 19.32 28.83 -5.16
N PRO A 285 19.09 28.76 -6.49
CA PRO A 285 18.54 29.88 -7.27
C PRO A 285 17.21 30.40 -6.72
N ASN A 286 17.08 31.73 -6.69
CA ASN A 286 15.86 32.45 -6.29
C ASN A 286 14.86 32.63 -7.43
N ASP A 287 15.28 32.36 -8.67
CA ASP A 287 14.42 32.47 -9.84
C ASP A 287 13.52 31.23 -9.99
N SER A 288 12.20 31.45 -9.97
CA SER A 288 11.17 30.42 -10.16
C SER A 288 11.27 29.67 -11.49
N THR A 289 11.94 30.23 -12.50
CA THR A 289 12.13 29.57 -13.80
C THR A 289 13.23 28.51 -13.76
N HIS A 290 14.14 28.57 -12.78
CA HIS A 290 15.25 27.66 -12.67
C HIS A 290 14.80 26.30 -12.10
N VAL A 291 15.23 25.20 -12.70
CA VAL A 291 14.84 23.83 -12.31
C VAL A 291 15.05 23.55 -10.82
N ASN A 292 16.18 24.00 -10.26
CA ASN A 292 16.54 23.81 -8.85
C ASN A 292 15.72 24.67 -7.85
N TYR A 293 14.87 25.60 -8.29
CA TYR A 293 14.08 26.48 -7.41
C TYR A 293 13.26 25.69 -6.38
N TYR A 294 12.67 24.57 -6.80
CA TYR A 294 11.88 23.68 -5.95
C TYR A 294 12.70 22.86 -4.92
N THR A 295 14.00 23.12 -4.81
CA THR A 295 14.86 22.66 -3.69
C THR A 295 14.70 23.55 -2.46
N ARG A 296 14.25 24.81 -2.64
CA ARG A 296 14.09 25.76 -1.56
C ARG A 296 12.95 25.38 -0.64
N THR A 297 13.14 25.64 0.66
CA THR A 297 12.13 25.35 1.70
C THR A 297 11.03 26.43 1.79
N ASP A 298 11.27 27.61 1.23
CA ASP A 298 10.34 28.75 1.21
C ASP A 298 9.56 28.89 -0.10
N ALA A 299 9.81 28.03 -1.10
CA ALA A 299 9.19 28.09 -2.43
C ALA A 299 7.66 28.02 -2.42
N ARG A 300 7.06 27.44 -1.37
CA ARG A 300 5.60 27.22 -1.25
C ARG A 300 5.02 27.81 0.04
N LEU A 301 5.68 28.82 0.61
CA LEU A 301 5.27 29.39 1.90
C LEU A 301 3.88 30.06 1.86
N SER A 302 3.46 30.53 0.68
CA SER A 302 2.13 31.14 0.45
C SER A 302 0.97 30.23 0.86
N VAL A 303 1.12 28.91 0.70
CA VAL A 303 0.10 27.91 1.07
C VAL A 303 -0.27 27.94 2.54
N LEU A 304 0.71 28.25 3.40
CA LEU A 304 0.48 28.36 4.83
C LEU A 304 -0.48 29.52 5.15
N ASN A 305 -0.60 30.52 4.28
CA ASN A 305 -1.50 31.64 4.47
C ASN A 305 -2.86 31.37 3.80
N SER A 306 -2.88 30.84 2.58
CA SER A 306 -4.11 30.57 1.81
C SER A 306 -4.96 29.43 2.40
N MET A 307 -4.34 28.35 2.87
CA MET A 307 -5.06 27.15 3.31
C MET A 307 -5.79 27.39 4.63
N PRO A 308 -7.10 27.09 4.78
CA PRO A 308 -7.80 27.29 6.05
C PRO A 308 -7.28 26.35 7.16
N TRP A 309 -7.53 26.71 8.41
CA TRP A 309 -7.17 25.88 9.58
C TRP A 309 -7.90 24.54 9.59
N PHE A 310 -9.18 24.56 9.27
CA PHE A 310 -10.02 23.39 9.15
C PHE A 310 -10.51 23.28 7.72
N TYR A 311 -10.21 22.15 7.09
CA TYR A 311 -10.63 21.81 5.74
C TYR A 311 -11.32 20.45 5.80
N PHE A 312 -12.59 20.42 5.45
CA PHE A 312 -13.38 19.20 5.48
C PHE A 312 -13.64 18.71 4.05
N PRO A 313 -13.10 17.55 3.64
CA PRO A 313 -13.38 16.99 2.33
C PRO A 313 -14.87 16.68 2.16
N THR A 314 -15.56 17.43 1.29
CA THR A 314 -16.97 17.18 0.98
C THR A 314 -17.11 16.37 -0.32
N PRO A 315 -18.12 15.49 -0.41
CA PRO A 315 -18.43 14.79 -1.66
C PRO A 315 -18.64 15.78 -2.82
N PHE A 316 -18.08 15.45 -3.98
CA PHE A 316 -18.20 16.18 -5.25
C PHE A 316 -17.77 17.65 -5.19
N GLN A 317 -16.86 18.01 -4.26
CA GLN A 317 -16.34 19.38 -4.12
C GLN A 317 -15.64 19.91 -5.37
N PHE A 318 -15.12 19.03 -6.23
CA PHE A 318 -14.47 19.39 -7.50
C PHE A 318 -15.43 19.29 -8.69
N GLY A 319 -16.74 19.16 -8.47
CA GLY A 319 -17.74 19.02 -9.52
C GLY A 319 -18.17 17.58 -9.78
N THR A 320 -19.06 17.40 -10.77
CA THR A 320 -19.64 16.09 -11.09
C THR A 320 -18.63 15.19 -11.79
N PRO A 321 -18.42 13.94 -11.35
CA PRO A 321 -17.48 13.03 -11.99
C PRO A 321 -17.84 12.74 -13.44
N THR A 322 -16.82 12.54 -14.27
CA THR A 322 -16.96 12.13 -15.68
C THR A 322 -16.31 10.77 -15.89
N VAL A 323 -16.77 10.04 -16.90
CA VAL A 323 -16.32 8.67 -17.19
C VAL A 323 -15.99 8.53 -18.66
N SER A 324 -15.01 7.68 -18.94
CA SER A 324 -14.64 7.25 -20.28
C SER A 324 -14.39 5.75 -20.29
N ALA A 325 -14.65 5.09 -21.41
CA ALA A 325 -14.42 3.65 -21.52
C ALA A 325 -12.95 3.29 -21.22
N ALA A 326 -12.01 4.07 -21.77
CA ALA A 326 -10.58 3.88 -21.57
C ALA A 326 -10.16 4.05 -20.11
N GLY A 327 -10.62 5.11 -19.45
CA GLY A 327 -10.35 5.34 -18.04
C GLY A 327 -10.92 4.23 -17.16
N PHE A 328 -12.19 3.85 -17.37
CA PHE A 328 -12.83 2.78 -16.59
C PHE A 328 -12.08 1.45 -16.72
N VAL A 329 -11.75 1.02 -17.94
CA VAL A 329 -11.06 -0.25 -18.18
C VAL A 329 -9.65 -0.25 -17.58
N GLY A 330 -8.91 0.87 -17.70
CA GLY A 330 -7.61 1.02 -17.05
C GLY A 330 -7.69 0.94 -15.52
N MET A 331 -8.64 1.66 -14.92
CA MET A 331 -8.88 1.64 -13.47
C MET A 331 -9.38 0.28 -12.97
N LEU A 332 -10.14 -0.46 -13.78
CA LEU A 332 -10.58 -1.81 -13.48
C LEU A 332 -9.40 -2.79 -13.42
N GLY A 333 -8.46 -2.70 -14.37
CA GLY A 333 -7.21 -3.47 -14.32
C GLY A 333 -6.40 -3.18 -13.05
N ALA A 334 -6.29 -1.91 -12.69
CA ALA A 334 -5.66 -1.47 -11.44
C ALA A 334 -6.34 -2.08 -10.20
N THR A 335 -7.67 -2.06 -10.20
CA THR A 335 -8.51 -2.58 -9.13
C THR A 335 -8.31 -4.09 -8.93
N ILE A 336 -8.24 -4.87 -10.02
CA ILE A 336 -7.97 -6.31 -9.95
C ILE A 336 -6.59 -6.57 -9.33
N SER A 337 -5.58 -5.80 -9.73
CA SER A 337 -4.25 -5.90 -9.12
C SER A 337 -4.26 -5.52 -7.64
N SER A 338 -5.03 -4.50 -7.25
CA SER A 338 -5.20 -4.12 -5.83
C SER A 338 -5.79 -5.25 -5.00
N ILE A 339 -6.78 -5.99 -5.55
CA ILE A 339 -7.37 -7.15 -4.87
C ILE A 339 -6.31 -8.24 -4.62
N ILE A 340 -5.44 -8.49 -5.61
CA ILE A 340 -4.36 -9.49 -5.50
C ILE A 340 -3.36 -9.08 -4.42
N GLU A 341 -2.90 -7.83 -4.45
CA GLU A 341 -1.95 -7.28 -3.47
C GLU A 341 -2.53 -7.31 -2.06
N SER A 342 -3.75 -6.76 -1.87
CA SER A 342 -4.44 -6.73 -0.58
C SER A 342 -4.71 -8.12 0.00
N THR A 343 -5.00 -9.11 -0.86
CA THR A 343 -5.15 -10.50 -0.40
C THR A 343 -3.84 -10.99 0.24
N GLY A 344 -2.71 -10.79 -0.43
CA GLY A 344 -1.39 -11.13 0.10
C GLY A 344 -1.10 -10.42 1.43
N ASP A 345 -1.44 -9.13 1.51
CA ASP A 345 -1.28 -8.32 2.72
C ASP A 345 -2.14 -8.81 3.89
N TYR A 346 -3.37 -9.27 3.66
CA TYR A 346 -4.23 -9.79 4.73
C TYR A 346 -3.64 -11.08 5.34
N PHE A 347 -3.13 -11.99 4.50
CA PHE A 347 -2.46 -13.20 4.98
C PHE A 347 -1.13 -12.88 5.67
N ALA A 348 -0.33 -11.97 5.11
CA ALA A 348 0.92 -11.53 5.74
C ALA A 348 0.67 -10.87 7.10
N ALA A 349 -0.36 -10.02 7.21
CA ALA A 349 -0.75 -9.38 8.45
C ALA A 349 -1.21 -10.40 9.50
N ALA A 350 -1.99 -11.40 9.12
CA ALA A 350 -2.41 -12.47 10.03
C ALA A 350 -1.18 -13.24 10.57
N ARG A 351 -0.28 -13.67 9.67
CA ARG A 351 0.94 -14.42 10.01
C ARG A 351 1.87 -13.63 10.93
N ILE A 352 2.19 -12.39 10.58
CA ILE A 352 3.10 -11.53 11.39
C ILE A 352 2.47 -11.19 12.74
N SER A 353 1.14 -11.12 12.81
CA SER A 353 0.40 -10.88 14.04
C SER A 353 0.16 -12.13 14.90
N SER A 354 0.67 -13.29 14.47
CA SER A 354 0.40 -14.60 15.10
C SER A 354 -1.11 -14.86 15.26
N ALA A 355 -1.88 -14.48 14.24
CA ALA A 355 -3.32 -14.63 14.18
C ALA A 355 -3.67 -15.69 13.13
N ASN A 356 -4.76 -16.44 13.37
CA ASN A 356 -5.24 -17.44 12.41
C ASN A 356 -5.47 -16.83 11.02
N PRO A 357 -5.22 -17.55 9.92
CA PRO A 357 -5.48 -17.04 8.57
C PRO A 357 -6.93 -16.53 8.39
N PRO A 358 -7.14 -15.46 7.61
CA PRO A 358 -8.47 -14.92 7.39
C PRO A 358 -9.34 -15.93 6.63
N PRO A 359 -10.52 -16.30 7.17
CA PRO A 359 -11.45 -17.14 6.44
C PRO A 359 -12.01 -16.41 5.22
N ALA A 360 -12.55 -17.14 4.25
CA ALA A 360 -13.06 -16.59 2.99
C ALA A 360 -14.03 -15.43 3.20
N HIS A 361 -14.89 -15.50 4.23
CA HIS A 361 -15.85 -14.44 4.52
C HIS A 361 -15.21 -13.14 5.02
N ALA A 362 -14.10 -13.24 5.76
CA ALA A 362 -13.34 -12.09 6.24
C ALA A 362 -12.52 -11.46 5.10
N LEU A 363 -11.96 -12.29 4.22
CA LEU A 363 -11.29 -11.86 3.00
C LEU A 363 -12.24 -11.10 2.08
N ASN A 364 -13.38 -11.70 1.72
CA ASN A 364 -14.41 -11.09 0.88
C ASN A 364 -14.92 -9.76 1.46
N ARG A 365 -15.11 -9.71 2.77
CA ARG A 365 -15.50 -8.49 3.48
C ARG A 365 -14.40 -7.43 3.46
N GLY A 366 -13.15 -7.82 3.64
CA GLY A 366 -12.00 -6.92 3.51
C GLY A 366 -11.96 -6.24 2.14
N ILE A 367 -12.07 -7.03 1.06
CA ILE A 367 -12.10 -6.51 -0.31
C ILE A 367 -13.32 -5.64 -0.58
N ALA A 368 -14.50 -6.02 -0.06
CA ALA A 368 -15.71 -5.21 -0.19
C ALA A 368 -15.52 -3.83 0.48
N ILE A 369 -15.01 -3.79 1.71
CA ILE A 369 -14.80 -2.54 2.45
C ILE A 369 -13.70 -1.68 1.81
N GLU A 370 -12.67 -2.29 1.24
CA GLU A 370 -11.65 -1.59 0.45
C GLU A 370 -12.26 -0.93 -0.81
N GLY A 371 -13.10 -1.67 -1.55
CA GLY A 371 -13.84 -1.13 -2.70
C GLY A 371 -14.79 0.00 -2.28
N PHE A 372 -15.53 -0.17 -1.19
CA PHE A 372 -16.41 0.86 -0.64
C PHE A 372 -15.65 2.13 -0.22
N SER A 373 -14.52 1.97 0.47
CA SER A 373 -13.66 3.09 0.86
C SER A 373 -13.09 3.81 -0.36
N SER A 374 -12.77 3.06 -1.43
CA SER A 374 -12.30 3.61 -2.69
C SER A 374 -13.38 4.40 -3.45
N ILE A 375 -14.65 3.97 -3.39
CA ILE A 375 -15.78 4.76 -3.90
C ILE A 375 -15.86 6.10 -3.17
N ILE A 376 -15.79 6.11 -1.84
CA ILE A 376 -15.79 7.34 -1.04
C ILE A 376 -14.58 8.21 -1.41
N SER A 377 -13.40 7.59 -1.60
CA SER A 377 -12.17 8.26 -2.02
C SER A 377 -12.35 9.02 -3.35
N GLY A 378 -13.01 8.39 -4.32
CA GLY A 378 -13.41 9.03 -5.57
C GLY A 378 -14.43 10.15 -5.36
N MET A 379 -15.43 9.95 -4.49
CA MET A 379 -16.45 10.97 -4.21
C MET A 379 -15.88 12.26 -3.61
N VAL A 380 -14.96 12.16 -2.64
CA VAL A 380 -14.33 13.34 -2.03
C VAL A 380 -13.20 13.93 -2.87
N GLY A 381 -12.76 13.19 -3.90
CA GLY A 381 -11.79 13.66 -4.86
C GLY A 381 -10.33 13.46 -4.48
N ALA A 382 -9.99 12.36 -3.81
CA ALA A 382 -8.61 12.04 -3.44
C ALA A 382 -7.70 11.77 -4.67
N GLY A 383 -8.31 11.42 -5.81
CA GLY A 383 -7.59 11.08 -7.04
C GLY A 383 -6.86 9.73 -7.00
N HIS A 384 -7.15 8.90 -6.00
CA HIS A 384 -6.64 7.55 -5.86
C HIS A 384 -7.66 6.67 -5.11
N ALA A 385 -7.54 5.36 -5.27
CA ALA A 385 -8.29 4.37 -4.50
C ALA A 385 -7.51 4.00 -3.24
N THR A 386 -8.12 3.20 -2.38
CA THR A 386 -7.52 2.77 -1.12
C THR A 386 -7.03 1.33 -1.21
N THR A 387 -5.87 1.05 -0.62
CA THR A 387 -5.30 -0.30 -0.50
C THR A 387 -4.59 -0.48 0.85
N SER A 388 -4.21 -1.71 1.13
CA SER A 388 -3.42 -2.12 2.31
C SER A 388 -1.98 -1.62 2.22
N TYR A 389 -1.44 -1.12 3.33
CA TYR A 389 -0.03 -0.68 3.39
C TYR A 389 0.87 -1.77 3.95
N SER A 390 1.49 -2.53 3.04
CA SER A 390 2.49 -3.57 3.32
C SER A 390 3.65 -3.10 4.21
N GLY A 391 4.09 -1.84 4.08
CA GLY A 391 5.13 -1.25 4.94
C GLY A 391 4.71 -1.18 6.42
N ASN A 392 3.46 -0.82 6.70
CA ASN A 392 2.91 -0.80 8.06
C ASN A 392 2.72 -2.21 8.62
N ILE A 393 2.34 -3.17 7.78
CA ILE A 393 2.24 -4.59 8.13
C ILE A 393 3.62 -5.14 8.51
N GLY A 394 4.66 -4.85 7.71
CA GLY A 394 6.05 -5.23 8.01
C GLY A 394 6.55 -4.65 9.33
N ALA A 395 6.13 -3.43 9.69
CA ALA A 395 6.48 -2.81 10.96
C ALA A 395 5.89 -3.53 12.19
N ILE A 396 4.83 -4.34 12.04
CA ILE A 396 4.32 -5.21 13.12
C ILE A 396 5.39 -6.23 13.53
N GLY A 397 6.13 -6.79 12.57
CA GLY A 397 7.21 -7.74 12.85
C GLY A 397 8.35 -7.17 13.69
N ILE A 398 8.52 -5.85 13.66
CA ILE A 398 9.54 -5.12 14.43
C ILE A 398 8.98 -4.63 15.75
N THR A 399 7.84 -3.95 15.73
CA THR A 399 7.20 -3.37 16.92
C THR A 399 6.62 -4.42 17.85
N ARG A 400 6.25 -5.58 17.29
CA ARG A 400 5.50 -6.63 17.98
C ARG A 400 4.16 -6.13 18.54
N VAL A 401 3.56 -5.12 17.89
CA VAL A 401 2.25 -4.55 18.25
C VAL A 401 1.28 -4.72 17.09
N ALA A 402 0.39 -5.71 17.19
CA ALA A 402 -0.64 -6.03 16.20
C ALA A 402 -2.05 -5.59 16.61
N SER A 403 -2.20 -4.94 17.77
CA SER A 403 -3.49 -4.57 18.36
C SER A 403 -4.37 -3.74 17.43
N ARG A 404 -5.61 -4.20 17.17
CA ARG A 404 -6.59 -3.45 16.34
C ARG A 404 -6.83 -2.03 16.83
N ARG A 405 -6.88 -1.84 18.15
CA ARG A 405 -7.15 -0.51 18.74
C ARG A 405 -6.06 0.50 18.41
N VAL A 406 -4.79 0.05 18.32
CA VAL A 406 -3.68 0.91 17.91
C VAL A 406 -3.90 1.43 16.48
N PHE A 407 -4.29 0.56 15.56
CA PHE A 407 -4.56 0.94 14.17
C PHE A 407 -5.83 1.78 14.02
N GLN A 408 -6.87 1.54 14.84
CA GLN A 408 -8.06 2.40 14.88
C GLN A 408 -7.73 3.82 15.37
N VAL A 409 -6.92 3.94 16.44
CA VAL A 409 -6.46 5.26 16.91
C VAL A 409 -5.53 5.90 15.88
N ALA A 410 -4.71 5.14 15.15
CA ALA A 410 -3.91 5.66 14.06
C ALA A 410 -4.79 6.22 12.93
N GLY A 411 -5.85 5.49 12.55
CA GLY A 411 -6.85 5.95 11.61
C GLY A 411 -7.55 7.24 12.06
N LEU A 412 -7.86 7.37 13.36
CA LEU A 412 -8.40 8.61 13.92
C LEU A 412 -7.40 9.77 13.85
N ILE A 413 -6.12 9.53 14.17
CA ILE A 413 -5.06 10.54 14.06
C ILE A 413 -4.92 11.02 12.62
N LEU A 414 -4.94 10.12 11.64
CA LEU A 414 -4.86 10.44 10.21
C LEU A 414 -6.10 11.21 9.72
N LEU A 415 -7.30 10.79 10.16
CA LEU A 415 -8.55 11.47 9.85
C LEU A 415 -8.53 12.91 10.36
N LEU A 416 -8.13 13.12 11.62
CA LEU A 416 -8.00 14.45 12.20
C LEU A 416 -6.90 15.27 11.53
N GLY A 417 -5.77 14.64 11.20
CA GLY A 417 -4.68 15.27 10.46
C GLY A 417 -5.10 15.76 9.08
N GLY A 418 -5.98 15.02 8.38
CA GLY A 418 -6.56 15.44 7.11
C GLY A 418 -7.57 16.58 7.22
N ILE A 419 -8.17 16.80 8.41
CA ILE A 419 -9.08 17.93 8.66
C ILE A 419 -8.29 19.22 8.96
N ILE A 420 -7.07 19.10 9.51
CA ILE A 420 -6.23 20.25 9.85
C ILE A 420 -5.53 20.73 8.57
N GLY A 421 -6.11 21.69 7.87
CA GLY A 421 -5.61 22.17 6.57
C GLY A 421 -4.18 22.71 6.63
N LYS A 422 -3.79 23.37 7.73
CA LYS A 422 -2.41 23.84 7.94
C LYS A 422 -1.40 22.69 8.05
N PHE A 423 -1.83 21.52 8.53
CA PHE A 423 -0.96 20.34 8.58
C PHE A 423 -0.64 19.86 7.17
N GLY A 424 -1.66 19.71 6.30
CA GLY A 424 -1.44 19.40 4.89
C GLY A 424 -0.62 20.46 4.15
N ALA A 425 -0.87 21.74 4.41
CA ALA A 425 -0.07 22.85 3.88
C ALA A 425 1.41 22.75 4.27
N ALA A 426 1.71 22.47 5.54
CA ALA A 426 3.09 22.31 6.00
C ALA A 426 3.82 21.15 5.30
N LEU A 427 3.11 20.06 4.98
CA LEU A 427 3.68 18.92 4.26
C LEU A 427 4.01 19.26 2.80
N THR A 428 3.34 20.24 2.17
CA THR A 428 3.69 20.69 0.82
C THR A 428 5.05 21.40 0.73
N LEU A 429 5.56 21.87 1.87
CA LEU A 429 6.85 22.56 1.98
C LEU A 429 8.04 21.61 1.87
N ILE A 430 7.81 20.29 1.83
CA ILE A 430 8.87 19.32 1.58
C ILE A 430 9.37 19.52 0.14
N PRO A 431 10.67 19.85 -0.03
CA PRO A 431 11.26 20.03 -1.36
C PRO A 431 11.13 18.81 -2.26
N ASP A 432 10.92 19.06 -3.55
CA ASP A 432 10.71 18.04 -4.57
C ASP A 432 11.85 16.99 -4.65
N PRO A 433 13.16 17.33 -4.55
CA PRO A 433 14.22 16.30 -4.61
C PRO A 433 14.24 15.35 -3.41
N ILE A 434 13.73 15.76 -2.23
CA ILE A 434 13.62 14.88 -1.06
C ILE A 434 12.52 13.82 -1.32
N ILE A 435 11.42 14.27 -1.91
CA ILE A 435 10.32 13.38 -2.31
C ILE A 435 10.81 12.41 -3.38
N GLY A 436 11.56 12.89 -4.38
CA GLY A 436 12.18 12.03 -5.38
C GLY A 436 13.06 10.93 -4.78
N GLY A 437 13.95 11.28 -3.85
CA GLY A 437 14.79 10.30 -3.15
C GLY A 437 13.97 9.25 -2.38
N THR A 438 12.88 9.68 -1.74
CA THR A 438 11.95 8.79 -1.03
C THR A 438 11.17 7.89 -1.99
N LEU A 439 10.66 8.44 -3.09
CA LEU A 439 9.93 7.71 -4.15
C LEU A 439 10.78 6.62 -4.77
N THR A 440 12.07 6.89 -5.04
CA THR A 440 13.00 5.89 -5.56
C THR A 440 13.07 4.65 -4.66
N VAL A 441 13.13 4.85 -3.34
CA VAL A 441 13.14 3.73 -2.37
C VAL A 441 11.78 3.03 -2.33
N VAL A 442 10.67 3.76 -2.29
CA VAL A 442 9.32 3.18 -2.24
C VAL A 442 9.05 2.33 -3.49
N PHE A 443 9.29 2.85 -4.69
CA PHE A 443 9.10 2.11 -5.93
C PHE A 443 10.05 0.92 -6.06
N GLY A 444 11.31 1.06 -5.64
CA GLY A 444 12.25 -0.05 -5.56
C GLY A 444 11.81 -1.16 -4.61
N MET A 445 11.25 -0.79 -3.45
CA MET A 445 10.72 -1.75 -2.48
C MET A 445 9.47 -2.48 -3.01
N VAL A 446 8.54 -1.76 -3.65
CA VAL A 446 7.37 -2.38 -4.32
C VAL A 446 7.83 -3.38 -5.38
N ALA A 447 8.81 -3.01 -6.21
CA ALA A 447 9.39 -3.92 -7.19
C ALA A 447 9.99 -5.18 -6.53
N ALA A 448 10.74 -5.00 -5.44
CA ALA A 448 11.35 -6.10 -4.69
C ALA A 448 10.30 -7.02 -4.02
N VAL A 449 9.18 -6.48 -3.52
CA VAL A 449 8.06 -7.27 -2.98
C VAL A 449 7.47 -8.16 -4.07
N GLY A 450 7.25 -7.63 -5.27
CA GLY A 450 6.81 -8.44 -6.43
C GLY A 450 7.78 -9.59 -6.72
N ILE A 451 9.07 -9.30 -6.79
CA ILE A 451 10.13 -10.32 -6.99
C ILE A 451 10.14 -11.35 -5.85
N SER A 452 9.87 -10.95 -4.61
CA SER A 452 9.87 -11.87 -3.48
C SER A 452 8.80 -12.97 -3.56
N THR A 453 7.71 -12.74 -4.31
CA THR A 453 6.68 -13.77 -4.56
C THR A 453 7.21 -14.95 -5.40
N LEU A 454 8.35 -14.77 -6.08
CA LEU A 454 9.03 -15.85 -6.79
C LEU A 454 9.58 -16.93 -5.85
N GLN A 455 9.69 -16.68 -4.54
CA GLN A 455 10.12 -17.68 -3.56
C GLN A 455 9.21 -18.92 -3.50
N PHE A 456 7.97 -18.81 -3.98
CA PHE A 456 7.00 -19.91 -3.98
C PHE A 456 7.11 -20.79 -5.24
N ILE A 457 7.82 -20.34 -6.27
CA ILE A 457 7.89 -20.95 -7.60
C ILE A 457 9.18 -21.76 -7.73
N ASP A 458 9.17 -22.82 -8.53
CA ASP A 458 10.40 -23.49 -8.93
C ASP A 458 11.15 -22.68 -10.01
N LEU A 459 12.19 -21.97 -9.59
CA LEU A 459 13.06 -21.17 -10.47
C LEU A 459 14.11 -22.01 -11.21
N THR A 460 14.17 -23.33 -11.00
CA THR A 460 15.03 -24.22 -11.80
C THR A 460 14.38 -24.59 -13.13
N SER A 461 13.06 -24.44 -13.24
CA SER A 461 12.32 -24.72 -14.46
C SER A 461 12.52 -23.64 -15.52
N THR A 462 12.95 -24.07 -16.71
CA THR A 462 13.02 -23.23 -17.91
C THR A 462 11.65 -22.65 -18.30
N ARG A 463 10.55 -23.39 -18.07
CA ARG A 463 9.17 -22.90 -18.31
C ARG A 463 8.93 -21.64 -17.51
N ASN A 464 9.12 -21.71 -16.19
CA ASN A 464 8.83 -20.62 -15.27
C ASN A 464 9.72 -19.40 -15.52
N LEU A 465 11.02 -19.62 -15.73
CA LEU A 465 11.96 -18.55 -16.06
C LEU A 465 11.60 -17.85 -17.38
N THR A 466 11.17 -18.60 -18.40
CA THR A 466 10.76 -18.05 -19.70
C THR A 466 9.50 -17.21 -19.58
N ILE A 467 8.49 -17.71 -18.87
CA ILE A 467 7.23 -16.98 -18.62
C ILE A 467 7.53 -15.66 -17.89
N LEU A 468 8.33 -15.72 -16.83
CA LEU A 468 8.73 -14.55 -16.05
C LEU A 468 9.48 -13.52 -16.91
N ALA A 469 10.47 -13.96 -17.68
CA ALA A 469 11.29 -13.08 -18.51
C ALA A 469 10.46 -12.36 -19.58
N ILE A 470 9.60 -13.09 -20.30
CA ILE A 470 8.72 -12.52 -21.33
C ILE A 470 7.75 -11.51 -20.70
N SER A 471 7.14 -11.86 -19.56
CA SER A 471 6.16 -11.02 -18.87
C SER A 471 6.77 -9.70 -18.37
N LEU A 472 7.96 -9.74 -17.78
CA LEU A 472 8.64 -8.54 -17.28
C LEU A 472 9.10 -7.64 -18.44
N ILE A 473 9.74 -8.19 -19.47
CA ILE A 473 10.29 -7.40 -20.58
C ILE A 473 9.17 -6.78 -21.41
N LEU A 474 8.15 -7.56 -21.81
CA LEU A 474 7.02 -7.01 -22.56
C LEU A 474 6.21 -6.03 -21.72
N GLY A 475 6.11 -6.26 -20.41
CA GLY A 475 5.46 -5.37 -19.47
C GLY A 475 6.11 -3.97 -19.40
N LEU A 476 7.40 -3.83 -19.64
CA LEU A 476 8.06 -2.51 -19.73
C LEU A 476 8.13 -1.99 -21.17
N MET A 477 8.41 -2.87 -22.13
CA MET A 477 8.66 -2.48 -23.52
C MET A 477 7.41 -1.97 -24.24
N VAL A 478 6.26 -2.61 -24.03
CA VAL A 478 5.02 -2.23 -24.72
C VAL A 478 4.54 -0.84 -24.29
N PRO A 479 4.44 -0.49 -22.99
CA PRO A 479 4.12 0.87 -22.57
C PRO A 479 5.07 1.94 -23.11
N GLU A 480 6.37 1.67 -23.11
CA GLU A 480 7.38 2.61 -23.63
C GLU A 480 7.19 2.85 -25.14
N TRP A 481 6.94 1.79 -25.89
CA TRP A 481 6.61 1.89 -27.31
C TRP A 481 5.31 2.66 -27.55
N MET A 482 4.28 2.41 -26.72
CA MET A 482 3.00 3.13 -26.78
C MET A 482 3.17 4.63 -26.51
N ALA A 483 3.99 5.00 -25.52
CA ALA A 483 4.28 6.39 -25.20
C ALA A 483 4.98 7.13 -26.36
N SER A 484 5.88 6.43 -27.05
CA SER A 484 6.59 6.94 -28.23
C SER A 484 5.73 7.01 -29.50
N ASN A 485 4.68 6.18 -29.61
CA ASN A 485 3.88 6.01 -30.82
C ASN A 485 2.39 6.28 -30.58
N LYS A 486 2.04 7.51 -30.15
CA LYS A 486 0.68 7.88 -29.72
C LYS A 486 -0.44 7.67 -30.75
N ASN A 487 -0.12 7.60 -32.04
CA ASN A 487 -1.10 7.43 -33.14
C ASN A 487 -1.01 6.06 -33.83
N ALA A 488 -0.38 5.06 -33.19
CA ALA A 488 -0.16 3.76 -33.82
C ALA A 488 -1.42 2.89 -33.92
N ILE A 489 -2.33 2.99 -32.93
CA ILE A 489 -3.57 2.20 -32.90
C ILE A 489 -4.64 2.96 -33.68
N LYS A 490 -5.18 2.33 -34.72
CA LYS A 490 -6.25 2.86 -35.57
C LYS A 490 -7.23 1.75 -35.92
N THR A 491 -8.14 1.44 -35.01
CA THR A 491 -9.17 0.41 -35.22
C THR A 491 -10.40 0.94 -35.97
N GLY A 492 -10.51 2.25 -36.12
CA GLY A 492 -11.68 2.94 -36.70
C GLY A 492 -12.72 3.35 -35.66
N SER A 493 -12.47 3.08 -34.38
CA SER A 493 -13.26 3.58 -33.25
C SER A 493 -12.35 4.29 -32.25
N ASP A 494 -12.56 5.59 -32.06
CA ASP A 494 -11.75 6.42 -31.15
C ASP A 494 -11.80 5.92 -29.70
N ASP A 495 -12.94 5.37 -29.27
CA ASP A 495 -13.10 4.81 -27.92
C ASP A 495 -12.29 3.53 -27.74
N LEU A 496 -12.28 2.65 -28.75
CA LEU A 496 -11.52 1.41 -28.71
C LEU A 496 -10.01 1.68 -28.77
N ASP A 497 -9.60 2.64 -29.59
CA ASP A 497 -8.20 3.07 -29.70
C ASP A 497 -7.70 3.63 -28.37
N GLN A 498 -8.51 4.43 -27.67
CA GLN A 498 -8.18 4.91 -26.32
C GLN A 498 -8.12 3.78 -25.29
N VAL A 499 -9.06 2.83 -25.31
CA VAL A 499 -9.06 1.68 -24.39
C VAL A 499 -7.80 0.85 -24.57
N LEU A 500 -7.45 0.50 -25.81
CA LEU A 500 -6.23 -0.23 -26.12
C LEU A 500 -4.99 0.60 -25.75
N GLY A 501 -5.01 1.91 -26.00
CA GLY A 501 -3.95 2.83 -25.62
C GLY A 501 -3.67 2.83 -24.11
N VAL A 502 -4.71 2.90 -23.28
CA VAL A 502 -4.57 2.88 -21.82
C VAL A 502 -4.11 1.52 -21.31
N LEU A 503 -4.70 0.42 -21.82
CA LEU A 503 -4.32 -0.94 -21.41
C LEU A 503 -2.86 -1.27 -21.76
N LEU A 504 -2.46 -1.01 -23.01
CA LEU A 504 -1.09 -1.27 -23.47
C LEU A 504 -0.08 -0.27 -22.90
N GLY A 505 -0.52 0.95 -22.56
CA GLY A 505 0.27 1.94 -21.83
C GLY A 505 0.45 1.61 -20.33
N THR A 506 -0.23 0.60 -19.80
CA THR A 506 -0.18 0.22 -18.38
C THR A 506 0.71 -1.00 -18.19
N ALA A 507 1.94 -0.80 -17.71
CA ALA A 507 2.96 -1.85 -17.57
C ALA A 507 2.52 -3.07 -16.76
N MET A 508 1.93 -2.82 -15.59
CA MET A 508 1.41 -3.87 -14.69
C MET A 508 0.32 -4.73 -15.37
N PHE A 509 -0.52 -4.12 -16.22
CA PHE A 509 -1.57 -4.83 -16.93
C PHE A 509 -0.96 -5.71 -18.03
N VAL A 510 -0.05 -5.16 -18.83
CA VAL A 510 0.61 -5.91 -19.91
C VAL A 510 1.39 -7.09 -19.35
N GLY A 511 2.26 -6.86 -18.36
CA GLY A 511 3.07 -7.94 -17.80
C GLY A 511 2.23 -8.96 -17.03
N GLY A 512 1.21 -8.51 -16.30
CA GLY A 512 0.27 -9.41 -15.61
C GLY A 512 -0.56 -10.25 -16.57
N LEU A 513 -1.10 -9.66 -17.63
CA LEU A 513 -1.89 -10.36 -18.64
C LEU A 513 -1.05 -11.41 -19.38
N ILE A 514 0.18 -11.07 -19.77
CA ILE A 514 1.09 -12.00 -20.45
C ILE A 514 1.47 -13.14 -19.50
N GLY A 515 1.82 -12.83 -18.25
CA GLY A 515 2.11 -13.84 -17.24
C GLY A 515 0.93 -14.76 -16.98
N PHE A 516 -0.28 -14.20 -16.92
CA PHE A 516 -1.53 -14.96 -16.76
C PHE A 516 -1.80 -15.90 -17.93
N ILE A 517 -1.72 -15.39 -19.17
CA ILE A 517 -1.97 -16.19 -20.37
C ILE A 517 -0.95 -17.32 -20.47
N LEU A 518 0.33 -17.01 -20.35
CA LEU A 518 1.39 -18.00 -20.49
C LEU A 518 1.37 -19.04 -19.36
N ASP A 519 1.14 -18.64 -18.10
CA ASP A 519 1.08 -19.59 -17.00
C ASP A 519 -0.11 -20.56 -17.10
N ASN A 520 -1.23 -20.14 -17.70
CA ASN A 520 -2.39 -21.01 -17.87
C ASN A 520 -2.39 -21.80 -19.19
N THR A 521 -1.66 -21.37 -20.21
CA THR A 521 -1.60 -22.05 -21.52
C THR A 521 -0.41 -22.99 -21.67
N VAL A 522 0.72 -22.68 -21.02
CA VAL A 522 1.92 -23.52 -21.08
C VAL A 522 1.79 -24.68 -20.08
N PRO A 523 1.91 -25.95 -20.53
CA PRO A 523 1.81 -27.12 -19.64
C PRO A 523 2.81 -27.04 -18.49
N GLY A 524 2.38 -27.37 -17.27
CA GLY A 524 3.21 -27.41 -16.07
C GLY A 524 2.41 -27.90 -14.86
N SER A 525 3.08 -28.48 -13.86
CA SER A 525 2.39 -28.98 -12.66
C SER A 525 2.08 -27.85 -11.67
N ASP A 526 1.08 -28.02 -10.81
CA ASP A 526 0.74 -27.02 -9.78
C ASP A 526 1.86 -26.82 -8.75
N GLU A 527 2.72 -27.83 -8.56
CA GLU A 527 3.94 -27.77 -7.76
C GLU A 527 5.00 -26.88 -8.41
N GLU A 528 5.30 -27.13 -9.69
CA GLU A 528 6.26 -26.35 -10.47
C GLU A 528 5.83 -24.88 -10.55
N ARG A 529 4.53 -24.63 -10.75
CA ARG A 529 3.92 -23.29 -10.75
C ARG A 529 3.95 -22.59 -9.39
N GLY A 530 4.26 -23.32 -8.32
CA GLY A 530 4.29 -22.78 -6.96
C GLY A 530 2.91 -22.56 -6.32
N ILE A 531 1.83 -23.04 -6.95
CA ILE A 531 0.46 -22.85 -6.47
C ILE A 531 0.24 -23.60 -5.17
N LEU A 532 0.77 -24.83 -5.05
CA LEU A 532 0.65 -25.60 -3.81
C LEU A 532 1.37 -24.91 -2.65
N LYS A 533 2.65 -24.52 -2.82
CA LYS A 533 3.42 -23.81 -1.80
C LYS A 533 2.79 -22.47 -1.41
N TRP A 534 2.26 -21.73 -2.38
CA TRP A 534 1.59 -20.46 -2.14
C TRP A 534 0.28 -20.64 -1.35
N ARG A 535 -0.57 -21.59 -1.76
CA ARG A 535 -1.81 -21.91 -1.04
C ARG A 535 -1.53 -22.49 0.33
N ALA A 536 -0.56 -23.38 0.46
CA ALA A 536 -0.07 -23.88 1.73
C ALA A 536 0.32 -22.71 2.64
N ASN A 537 1.13 -21.75 2.19
CA ASN A 537 1.45 -20.57 3.00
C ASN A 537 0.24 -19.66 3.32
N MET A 538 -0.88 -19.76 2.59
CA MET A 538 -2.14 -19.07 2.93
C MET A 538 -3.05 -19.87 3.88
N TYR A 539 -2.98 -21.22 3.86
CA TYR A 539 -3.93 -22.12 4.54
C TYR A 539 -3.33 -23.05 5.60
N GLU A 540 -2.02 -23.29 5.60
CA GLU A 540 -1.28 -24.10 6.59
C GLU A 540 -1.10 -23.33 7.89
N GLU A 541 -2.17 -23.32 8.69
CA GLU A 541 -2.17 -23.51 10.16
C GLU A 541 -3.64 -23.51 10.65
N GLY A 542 -4.48 -24.38 10.08
CA GLY A 542 -5.92 -24.30 10.31
C GLY A 542 -6.70 -25.60 10.15
N GLU A 543 -6.18 -26.73 10.63
CA GLU A 543 -7.06 -27.83 11.05
C GLU A 543 -7.59 -27.50 12.46
N GLN A 544 -8.37 -26.41 12.59
CA GLN A 544 -8.99 -26.03 13.85
C GLN A 544 -10.42 -25.54 13.64
N ASP A 545 -11.31 -26.10 14.46
CA ASP A 545 -12.76 -25.91 14.54
C ASP A 545 -13.26 -24.48 14.23
N ALA A 546 -14.48 -24.39 13.71
CA ALA A 546 -15.22 -23.14 13.47
C ALA A 546 -15.38 -22.24 14.72
N LYS A 547 -14.99 -22.72 15.92
CA LYS A 547 -14.96 -21.97 17.18
C LYS A 547 -13.75 -21.02 17.32
N THR A 548 -12.77 -21.08 16.42
CA THR A 548 -11.45 -20.41 16.57
C THR A 548 -11.31 -19.07 15.81
N HIS A 549 -12.35 -18.61 15.10
CA HIS A 549 -12.33 -17.37 14.29
C HIS A 549 -12.98 -16.14 14.95
N VAL A 550 -13.10 -16.10 16.28
CA VAL A 550 -13.72 -14.97 17.03
C VAL A 550 -13.13 -13.60 16.62
N GLN A 551 -11.86 -13.56 16.27
CA GLN A 551 -11.18 -12.34 15.83
C GLN A 551 -11.72 -11.73 14.53
N TYR A 552 -12.45 -12.50 13.72
CA TYR A 552 -13.03 -12.05 12.44
C TYR A 552 -14.53 -11.72 12.53
N GLU A 553 -15.15 -11.89 13.70
CA GLU A 553 -16.57 -11.59 13.90
C GLU A 553 -16.84 -10.10 14.03
N ILE A 554 -17.94 -9.61 13.47
CA ILE A 554 -18.33 -8.21 13.62
C ILE A 554 -19.03 -8.03 14.99
N PRO A 555 -18.52 -7.16 15.88
CA PRO A 555 -19.08 -7.01 17.22
C PRO A 555 -20.54 -6.53 17.15
N PHE A 556 -21.40 -7.05 18.02
CA PHE A 556 -22.85 -6.79 18.13
C PHE A 556 -23.71 -7.22 16.93
N ILE A 557 -23.17 -7.18 15.71
CA ILE A 557 -23.86 -7.53 14.47
C ILE A 557 -23.89 -9.04 14.27
N THR A 558 -22.81 -9.75 14.58
CA THR A 558 -22.72 -11.21 14.35
C THR A 558 -23.79 -11.99 15.13
N SER A 559 -24.11 -11.58 16.36
CA SER A 559 -25.16 -12.20 17.17
C SER A 559 -26.56 -12.02 16.59
N VAL A 560 -26.78 -10.94 15.82
CA VAL A 560 -28.04 -10.69 15.11
C VAL A 560 -28.05 -11.45 13.78
N LEU A 561 -26.95 -11.44 13.03
CA LEU A 561 -26.81 -12.16 11.76
C LEU A 561 -26.99 -13.67 11.92
N ARG A 562 -26.50 -14.27 13.02
CA ARG A 562 -26.73 -15.69 13.34
C ARG A 562 -28.21 -16.05 13.49
N LYS A 563 -29.09 -15.10 13.77
CA LYS A 563 -30.55 -15.34 13.87
C LYS A 563 -31.25 -15.36 12.50
N VAL A 564 -30.61 -14.83 11.46
CA VAL A 564 -31.20 -14.69 10.11
C VAL A 564 -30.63 -15.75 9.17
N LYS A 565 -31.45 -16.76 8.82
CA LYS A 565 -31.02 -17.89 7.96
C LYS A 565 -30.51 -17.49 6.57
N CYS A 566 -30.93 -16.34 6.03
CA CYS A 566 -30.46 -15.86 4.73
C CYS A 566 -28.97 -15.43 4.78
N CYS A 567 -28.49 -14.97 5.94
CA CYS A 567 -27.12 -14.46 6.09
C CYS A 567 -26.04 -15.55 5.96
N SER A 568 -26.38 -16.84 6.04
CA SER A 568 -25.41 -17.93 5.79
C SER A 568 -25.03 -18.09 4.32
N TYR A 569 -25.80 -17.51 3.39
CA TYR A 569 -25.51 -17.54 1.96
C TYR A 569 -24.74 -16.31 1.46
N VAL A 570 -24.60 -15.27 2.30
CA VAL A 570 -23.92 -14.02 1.95
C VAL A 570 -22.42 -14.17 2.19
N PRO A 571 -21.57 -14.11 1.15
CA PRO A 571 -20.13 -14.38 1.24
C PRO A 571 -19.33 -13.45 2.16
N VAL A 572 -19.89 -12.30 2.53
CA VAL A 572 -19.29 -11.31 3.45
C VAL A 572 -19.66 -11.58 4.91
N SER A 573 -20.73 -12.36 5.14
CA SER A 573 -21.26 -12.60 6.47
C SER A 573 -20.35 -13.52 7.29
N PRO A 574 -20.10 -13.23 8.58
CA PRO A 574 -19.42 -14.16 9.49
C PRO A 574 -20.07 -15.54 9.62
N THR A 575 -21.34 -15.68 9.23
CA THR A 575 -22.10 -16.94 9.24
C THR A 575 -21.98 -17.73 7.94
N PHE A 576 -21.15 -17.27 7.00
CA PHE A 576 -20.96 -17.94 5.71
C PHE A 576 -20.14 -19.21 5.89
N ASP A 577 -20.79 -20.34 5.63
CA ASP A 577 -20.22 -21.67 5.80
C ASP A 577 -20.23 -22.41 4.45
N LYS A 578 -19.42 -21.91 3.51
CA LYS A 578 -18.94 -22.72 2.40
C LYS A 578 -17.45 -22.92 2.60
N VAL A 579 -17.10 -24.08 3.14
CA VAL A 579 -15.83 -24.72 2.79
C VAL A 579 -15.81 -24.74 1.27
N ILE A 580 -14.92 -23.95 0.65
CA ILE A 580 -14.65 -24.10 -0.77
C ILE A 580 -14.06 -25.50 -0.88
N ASN A 581 -14.91 -26.47 -1.25
CA ASN A 581 -14.44 -27.77 -1.69
C ASN A 581 -13.61 -27.51 -2.93
N CYS A 582 -12.31 -27.32 -2.72
CA CYS A 582 -11.34 -27.36 -3.79
C CYS A 582 -11.46 -28.77 -4.41
N PRO A 583 -11.71 -28.91 -5.71
CA PRO A 583 -11.86 -30.22 -6.34
C PRO A 583 -10.64 -31.13 -6.11
N CYS A 584 -9.48 -30.54 -5.81
CA CYS A 584 -8.22 -31.24 -5.54
C CYS A 584 -8.09 -31.81 -4.11
N SER A 585 -9.01 -31.49 -3.17
CA SER A 585 -8.97 -32.02 -1.81
C SER A 585 -9.46 -33.48 -1.71
N LYS A 586 -10.11 -34.00 -2.76
CA LYS A 586 -10.54 -35.41 -2.78
C LYS A 586 -9.41 -36.34 -3.17
N ASP A 587 -8.50 -35.91 -4.04
CA ASP A 587 -7.40 -36.75 -4.52
C ASP A 587 -6.23 -36.79 -3.53
N SER A 588 -6.08 -35.77 -2.67
CA SER A 588 -5.06 -35.77 -1.60
C SER A 588 -5.40 -36.67 -0.39
N LYS A 589 -6.60 -37.27 -0.35
CA LYS A 589 -7.00 -38.17 0.74
C LYS A 589 -6.69 -39.64 0.46
N GLU A 590 -6.27 -40.01 -0.75
CA GLU A 590 -5.92 -41.41 -1.09
C GLU A 590 -4.42 -41.68 -1.21
N GLU A 591 -3.54 -40.66 -1.13
CA GLU A 591 -2.07 -40.87 -1.24
C GLU A 591 -1.25 -40.72 0.06
N TYR A 592 -1.86 -40.37 1.20
CA TYR A 592 -1.17 -40.25 2.49
C TYR A 592 -1.28 -41.49 3.39
N THR A 593 -1.08 -42.68 2.83
CA THR A 593 -0.83 -43.92 3.63
C THR A 593 0.53 -44.56 3.38
N VAL A 594 1.51 -43.81 2.85
CA VAL A 594 2.91 -44.25 2.74
C VAL A 594 3.82 -43.21 3.38
N GLY A 595 4.13 -43.36 4.68
CA GLY A 595 4.97 -42.37 5.34
C GLY A 595 5.49 -42.66 6.75
N ASP A 596 4.94 -43.65 7.47
CA ASP A 596 5.42 -43.92 8.84
C ASP A 596 6.71 -44.75 8.91
N GLU A 597 7.14 -45.41 7.82
CA GLU A 597 8.41 -46.17 7.78
C GLU A 597 9.64 -45.29 7.47
N ASN A 598 9.48 -44.14 6.80
CA ASN A 598 10.62 -43.29 6.41
C ASN A 598 11.06 -42.32 7.52
N ARG A 599 10.21 -42.04 8.51
CA ARG A 599 10.55 -41.16 9.65
C ARG A 599 11.52 -41.82 10.64
N ALA A 600 11.48 -43.16 10.75
CA ALA A 600 12.42 -43.93 11.54
C ALA A 600 13.84 -43.97 10.91
N ASN A 601 13.92 -44.11 9.59
CA ASN A 601 15.21 -44.18 8.89
C ASN A 601 15.97 -42.84 8.82
N TYR A 602 15.26 -41.70 8.90
CA TYR A 602 15.90 -40.38 8.89
C TYR A 602 16.56 -40.03 10.24
N ASN A 603 15.93 -40.42 11.36
CA ASN A 603 16.47 -40.18 12.70
C ASN A 603 17.70 -41.07 13.00
N VAL A 604 17.72 -42.32 12.53
CA VAL A 604 18.88 -43.23 12.68
C VAL A 604 20.09 -42.75 11.88
N LYS A 605 19.89 -42.00 10.78
CA LYS A 605 20.99 -41.47 9.95
C LYS A 605 21.62 -40.19 10.54
N LEU A 606 20.88 -39.44 11.36
CA LEU A 606 21.35 -38.26 12.07
C LEU A 606 22.11 -38.61 13.36
N GLU A 607 21.70 -39.64 14.09
CA GLU A 607 22.47 -40.14 15.24
C GLU A 607 23.84 -40.69 14.83
N ASN A 608 23.92 -41.43 13.71
CA ASN A 608 25.19 -41.95 13.19
C ASN A 608 26.14 -40.87 12.63
N LEU A 609 25.65 -39.66 12.34
CA LEU A 609 26.50 -38.56 11.86
C LEU A 609 27.12 -37.75 13.01
N ASN A 610 26.46 -37.72 14.18
CA ASN A 610 26.95 -37.03 15.37
C ASN A 610 27.95 -37.87 16.19
N GLU A 611 28.10 -39.18 15.93
CA GLU A 611 29.15 -40.00 16.54
C GLU A 611 30.48 -40.00 15.75
N LYS A 612 30.54 -39.33 14.60
CA LYS A 612 31.76 -39.25 13.75
C LYS A 612 32.28 -37.83 13.48
N LEU A 613 31.76 -36.84 14.20
CA LEU A 613 32.32 -35.49 14.34
C LEU A 613 32.67 -35.27 15.81
#